data_AF-A0A220YDG2-F1
#
_entry.id   AF-A0A220YDG2-F1
#
_cell.length_a   1.000
_cell.length_b   1.000
_cell.length_c   1.000
_cell.angle_alpha   90.00
_cell.angle_beta   90.00
_cell.angle_gamma   90.00
#
_symmetry.space_group_name_H-M   'P 1'
#
loop_
_entity.id
_entity.type
_entity.pdbx_description
1 polymer ?
#
loop_
_entity_poly.entity_id
_entity_poly.type
_entity_poly.pdbx_seq_one_letter_code
_entity_poly.pdbx_strand_id
1 'polypeptide(L)'
;MISLRGLGPPGDNHLHVMWDAAYVLGSLSATDWREFEAHMAGCPQCRQAVAELSGIPAMLAQLDRSEVCAINEADHPSGATEMPPELLPSMQAAVRLHRVRSRRMTWVVSAAAAVILTICVLVGVHGRFPTSPPQTALPALPMDQIGTTLLASTVA
;
A
#
# COMPACT_ATOMS: atom_id res chain seq x y z
N MET A 1 -0.89 -31.26 -17.53
CA MET A 1 0.26 -31.00 -16.64
C MET A 1 0.10 -29.60 -16.08
N ILE A 2 -0.54 -29.47 -14.91
CA ILE A 2 -0.78 -28.19 -14.25
C ILE A 2 0.52 -27.76 -13.59
N SER A 3 1.13 -26.70 -14.13
CA SER A 3 2.41 -26.20 -13.66
C SER A 3 2.20 -25.46 -12.34
N LEU A 4 2.36 -26.15 -11.23
CA LEU A 4 2.54 -25.57 -9.90
C LEU A 4 3.89 -24.83 -9.87
N ARG A 5 3.91 -23.58 -10.32
CA ARG A 5 5.04 -22.65 -10.12
C ARG A 5 4.63 -21.60 -9.11
N GLY A 6 5.30 -21.60 -7.95
CA GLY A 6 5.42 -20.40 -7.14
C GLY A 6 4.97 -20.51 -5.68
N LEU A 7 5.54 -21.45 -4.91
CA LEU A 7 5.62 -21.26 -3.46
C LEU A 7 6.86 -20.40 -3.17
N GLY A 8 6.76 -19.10 -3.43
CA GLY A 8 7.75 -18.09 -3.03
C GLY A 8 7.43 -17.52 -1.64
N PRO A 9 8.43 -17.02 -0.88
CA PRO A 9 8.22 -16.41 0.44
C PRO A 9 7.30 -15.18 0.36
N PRO A 10 6.68 -14.74 1.48
CA PRO A 10 5.65 -13.70 1.49
C PRO A 10 6.23 -12.33 1.13
N GLY A 11 6.35 -12.08 -0.17
CA GLY A 11 6.42 -10.76 -0.76
C GLY A 11 5.06 -10.47 -1.41
N ASP A 12 4.42 -9.40 -0.93
CA ASP A 12 3.49 -8.51 -1.63
C ASP A 12 3.00 -8.87 -3.06
N ASN A 13 3.88 -9.25 -3.98
CA ASN A 13 3.56 -9.55 -5.38
C ASN A 13 2.62 -10.75 -5.59
N HIS A 14 2.63 -11.77 -4.72
CA HIS A 14 1.76 -12.95 -4.89
C HIS A 14 0.32 -12.71 -4.44
N LEU A 15 0.09 -11.76 -3.53
CA LEU A 15 -1.25 -11.46 -3.02
C LEU A 15 -2.16 -10.90 -4.13
N HIS A 16 -1.60 -10.04 -4.99
CA HIS A 16 -2.31 -9.38 -6.07
C HIS A 16 -2.77 -10.35 -7.17
N VAL A 17 -2.02 -11.43 -7.41
CA VAL A 17 -2.40 -12.47 -8.38
C VAL A 17 -3.74 -13.12 -8.03
N MET A 18 -4.07 -13.21 -6.73
CA MET A 18 -5.32 -13.81 -6.27
C MET A 18 -6.51 -12.82 -6.28
N TRP A 19 -6.29 -11.56 -6.67
CA TRP A 19 -7.32 -10.51 -6.62
C TRP A 19 -7.97 -10.23 -7.98
N ASP A 20 -7.48 -10.84 -9.05
CA ASP A 20 -7.97 -10.67 -10.43
C ASP A 20 -9.47 -10.97 -10.58
N ALA A 21 -9.95 -12.10 -10.04
CA ALA A 21 -11.36 -12.49 -10.07
C ALA A 21 -12.23 -11.55 -9.22
N ALA A 22 -11.74 -11.15 -8.05
CA ALA A 22 -12.46 -10.24 -7.17
C ALA A 22 -12.55 -8.82 -7.73
N TYR A 23 -11.52 -8.37 -8.45
CA TYR A 23 -11.53 -7.11 -9.19
C TYR A 23 -12.57 -7.15 -10.32
N VAL A 24 -12.55 -8.19 -11.16
CA VAL A 24 -13.47 -8.34 -12.30
C VAL A 24 -14.94 -8.47 -11.86
N LEU A 25 -15.19 -9.18 -10.75
CA LEU A 25 -16.54 -9.35 -10.19
C LEU A 25 -16.97 -8.19 -9.28
N GLY A 26 -16.11 -7.19 -9.05
CA GLY A 26 -16.43 -6.04 -8.21
C GLY A 26 -16.59 -6.36 -6.72
N SER A 27 -16.00 -7.45 -6.23
CA SER A 27 -16.07 -7.87 -4.82
C SER A 27 -14.92 -7.33 -3.95
N LEU A 28 -13.96 -6.63 -4.57
CA LEU A 28 -12.84 -6.00 -3.87
C LEU A 28 -13.28 -4.79 -3.04
N SER A 29 -12.64 -4.55 -1.89
CA SER A 29 -12.91 -3.34 -1.11
C SER A 29 -12.33 -2.10 -1.80
N ALA A 30 -12.85 -0.91 -1.48
CA ALA A 30 -12.37 0.34 -2.10
C ALA A 30 -10.88 0.62 -1.85
N THR A 31 -10.33 0.16 -0.74
CA THR A 31 -8.90 0.30 -0.43
C THR A 31 -8.08 -0.65 -1.29
N ASP A 32 -8.47 -1.92 -1.32
CA ASP A 32 -7.80 -2.97 -2.09
C ASP A 32 -7.85 -2.67 -3.60
N TRP A 33 -8.94 -2.05 -4.07
CA TRP A 33 -9.08 -1.60 -5.47
C TRP A 33 -7.99 -0.62 -5.87
N ARG A 34 -7.73 0.39 -5.03
CA ARG A 34 -6.69 1.39 -5.30
C ARG A 34 -5.29 0.79 -5.27
N GLU A 35 -5.05 -0.15 -4.35
CA GLU A 35 -3.78 -0.87 -4.26
C GLU A 35 -3.55 -1.74 -5.50
N PHE A 36 -4.59 -2.47 -5.92
CA PHE A 36 -4.53 -3.33 -7.10
C PHE A 36 -4.34 -2.53 -8.39
N GLU A 37 -5.01 -1.39 -8.57
CA GLU A 37 -4.81 -0.50 -9.72
C GLU A 37 -3.40 0.06 -9.79
N ALA A 38 -2.83 0.47 -8.63
CA ALA A 38 -1.45 0.92 -8.57
C ALA A 38 -0.48 -0.19 -8.98
N HIS A 39 -0.70 -1.44 -8.56
CA HIS A 39 0.09 -2.59 -8.99
C HIS A 39 -0.09 -2.89 -10.48
N MET A 40 -1.31 -2.84 -10.99
CA MET A 40 -1.62 -3.09 -12.41
C MET A 40 -0.95 -2.08 -13.34
N ALA A 41 -0.62 -0.86 -12.90
CA ALA A 41 0.17 0.08 -13.70
C ALA A 41 1.57 -0.49 -14.01
N GLY A 42 2.19 -1.19 -13.06
CA GLY A 42 3.55 -1.75 -13.19
C GLY A 42 3.62 -3.21 -13.62
N CYS A 43 2.54 -3.99 -13.48
CA CYS A 43 2.57 -5.45 -13.68
C CYS A 43 1.75 -5.91 -14.91
N PRO A 44 2.40 -6.27 -16.04
CA PRO A 44 1.70 -6.78 -17.22
C PRO A 44 1.01 -8.13 -16.99
N GLN A 45 1.53 -8.96 -16.08
CA GLN A 45 0.94 -10.26 -15.76
C GLN A 45 -0.44 -10.12 -15.10
N CYS A 46 -0.59 -9.18 -14.15
CA CYS A 46 -1.89 -8.93 -13.52
C CYS A 46 -2.89 -8.31 -14.51
N ARG A 47 -2.45 -7.45 -15.43
CA ARG A 47 -3.31 -6.93 -16.51
C ARG A 47 -3.80 -8.04 -17.44
N GLN A 48 -2.92 -8.98 -17.77
CA GLN A 48 -3.25 -10.14 -18.60
C GLN A 48 -4.25 -11.06 -17.90
N ALA A 49 -4.05 -11.33 -16.60
CA ALA A 49 -4.99 -12.12 -15.80
C ALA A 49 -6.39 -11.49 -15.80
N VAL A 50 -6.51 -10.17 -15.56
CA VAL A 50 -7.81 -9.47 -15.65
C VAL A 50 -8.42 -9.56 -17.05
N ALA A 51 -7.61 -9.46 -18.11
CA ALA A 51 -8.09 -9.58 -19.48
C ALA A 51 -8.67 -10.97 -19.77
N GLU A 52 -8.03 -12.05 -19.27
CA GLU A 52 -8.50 -13.42 -19.40
C GLU A 52 -9.87 -13.64 -18.71
N LEU A 53 -10.13 -12.98 -17.59
CA LEU A 53 -11.39 -13.08 -16.86
C LEU A 53 -12.48 -12.11 -17.34
N SER A 54 -12.14 -11.07 -18.10
CA SER A 54 -13.06 -9.98 -18.47
C SER A 54 -14.31 -10.42 -19.25
N GLY A 55 -14.30 -11.59 -19.88
CA GLY A 55 -15.46 -12.17 -20.57
C GLY A 55 -16.50 -12.82 -19.63
N ILE A 56 -16.10 -13.25 -18.43
CA ILE A 56 -16.96 -13.99 -17.50
C ILE A 56 -18.16 -13.15 -17.02
N PRO A 57 -18.00 -11.88 -16.59
CA PRO A 57 -19.13 -11.06 -16.15
C PRO A 57 -20.20 -10.89 -17.22
N ALA A 58 -19.83 -10.83 -18.50
CA ALA A 58 -20.78 -10.71 -19.60
C ALA A 58 -21.62 -11.98 -19.80
N MET A 59 -21.05 -13.16 -19.52
CA MET A 59 -21.81 -14.41 -19.49
C MET A 59 -22.72 -14.48 -18.28
N LEU A 60 -22.23 -14.06 -17.11
CA LEU A 60 -23.04 -14.00 -15.88
C LEU A 60 -24.20 -12.99 -15.99
N ALA A 61 -24.01 -11.89 -16.73
CA ALA A 61 -25.05 -10.89 -16.95
C ALA A 61 -26.22 -11.36 -17.83
N GLN A 62 -26.05 -12.48 -18.56
CA GLN A 62 -27.12 -13.07 -19.37
C GLN A 62 -28.10 -13.88 -18.52
N LEU A 63 -27.70 -14.34 -17.33
CA LEU A 63 -28.60 -15.03 -16.43
C LEU A 63 -29.65 -14.06 -15.92
N ASP A 64 -30.91 -14.39 -16.18
CA ASP A 64 -32.02 -13.61 -15.63
C ASP A 64 -32.25 -14.00 -14.16
N ARG A 65 -33.02 -13.17 -13.44
CA ARG A 65 -33.28 -13.44 -12.02
C ARG A 65 -34.08 -14.73 -11.82
N SER A 66 -34.97 -15.08 -12.75
CA SER A 66 -35.78 -16.30 -12.64
C SER A 66 -34.95 -17.56 -12.82
N GLU A 67 -33.99 -17.58 -13.75
CA GLU A 67 -32.99 -18.65 -13.92
C GLU A 67 -32.13 -18.81 -12.67
N VAL A 68 -31.65 -17.71 -12.08
CA VAL A 68 -30.87 -17.77 -10.83
C VAL A 68 -31.71 -18.35 -9.68
N CYS A 69 -32.98 -17.97 -9.56
CA CYS A 69 -33.90 -18.55 -8.59
C CYS A 69 -34.12 -20.04 -8.85
N ALA A 70 -34.36 -20.45 -10.10
CA ALA A 70 -34.59 -21.84 -10.48
C ALA A 70 -33.36 -22.72 -10.22
N ILE A 71 -32.14 -22.23 -10.47
CA ILE A 71 -30.89 -22.93 -10.13
C ILE A 71 -30.79 -23.14 -8.61
N ASN A 72 -31.08 -22.10 -7.83
CA ASN A 72 -31.06 -22.18 -6.36
C ASN A 72 -32.10 -23.17 -5.82
N GLU A 73 -33.30 -23.21 -6.39
CA GLU A 73 -34.37 -24.16 -6.04
C GLU A 73 -34.06 -25.59 -6.51
N ALA A 74 -33.37 -25.76 -7.64
CA ALA A 74 -32.96 -27.08 -8.13
C ALA A 74 -31.83 -27.69 -7.27
N ASP A 75 -30.91 -26.87 -6.79
CA ASP A 75 -29.82 -27.28 -5.90
C ASP A 75 -30.32 -27.50 -4.45
N HIS A 76 -31.42 -26.84 -4.07
CA HIS A 76 -32.15 -27.04 -2.82
C HIS A 76 -33.61 -27.44 -3.09
N PRO A 77 -33.86 -28.69 -3.55
CA PRO A 77 -35.22 -29.14 -3.84
C PRO A 77 -36.06 -29.00 -2.58
N SER A 78 -37.15 -28.24 -2.68
CA SER A 78 -37.99 -27.77 -1.59
C SER A 78 -38.14 -28.77 -0.45
N GLY A 79 -37.33 -28.56 0.58
CA GLY A 79 -37.45 -29.13 1.90
C GLY A 79 -36.93 -28.06 2.84
N ALA A 80 -37.79 -27.10 3.17
CA ALA A 80 -37.64 -26.06 4.19
C ALA A 80 -36.28 -26.07 4.90
N THR A 81 -35.27 -25.42 4.31
CA THR A 81 -34.27 -24.82 5.17
C THR A 81 -34.96 -23.57 5.72
N GLU A 82 -35.79 -23.76 6.75
CA GLU A 82 -36.04 -22.72 7.74
C GLU A 82 -34.67 -22.28 8.20
N MET A 83 -34.12 -21.26 7.54
CA MET A 83 -32.85 -20.68 7.90
C MET A 83 -33.05 -20.23 9.35
N PRO A 84 -32.37 -20.85 10.33
CA PRO A 84 -32.63 -20.55 11.73
C PRO A 84 -32.52 -19.04 11.93
N PRO A 85 -33.47 -18.37 12.60
CA PRO A 85 -33.46 -16.91 12.75
C PRO A 85 -32.19 -16.37 13.44
N GLU A 86 -31.41 -17.25 14.08
CA GLU A 86 -30.08 -17.01 14.65
C GLU A 86 -28.93 -16.92 13.62
N LEU A 87 -29.11 -17.42 12.39
CA LEU A 87 -28.07 -17.35 11.34
C LEU A 87 -27.92 -15.95 10.74
N LEU A 88 -29.02 -15.20 10.63
CA LEU A 88 -28.97 -13.81 10.15
C LEU A 88 -28.14 -12.88 11.06
N PRO A 89 -28.36 -12.82 12.38
CA PRO A 89 -27.55 -11.99 13.27
C PRO A 89 -26.09 -12.48 13.35
N SER A 90 -25.84 -13.79 13.29
CA SER A 90 -24.46 -14.32 13.31
C SER A 90 -23.70 -14.04 12.01
N MET A 91 -24.34 -14.10 10.83
CA MET A 91 -23.72 -13.66 9.57
C MET A 91 -23.50 -12.15 9.54
N GLN A 92 -24.45 -11.35 10.03
CA GLN A 92 -24.26 -9.91 10.17
C GLN A 92 -23.15 -9.58 11.17
N ALA A 93 -23.03 -10.33 12.25
CA ALA A 93 -21.94 -10.21 13.21
C ALA A 93 -20.61 -10.60 12.58
N ALA A 94 -20.55 -11.68 11.77
CA ALA A 94 -19.36 -12.11 11.05
C ALA A 94 -18.91 -11.04 10.04
N VAL A 95 -19.83 -10.48 9.25
CA VAL A 95 -19.55 -9.37 8.31
C VAL A 95 -19.09 -8.12 9.06
N ARG A 96 -19.74 -7.77 10.18
CA ARG A 96 -19.33 -6.64 11.03
C ARG A 96 -17.95 -6.87 11.64
N LEU A 97 -17.65 -8.05 12.14
CA LEU A 97 -16.34 -8.43 12.67
C LEU A 97 -15.27 -8.31 11.60
N HIS A 98 -15.56 -8.78 10.38
CA HIS A 98 -14.65 -8.64 9.25
C HIS A 98 -14.39 -7.16 8.91
N ARG A 99 -15.44 -6.34 8.88
CA ARG A 99 -15.35 -4.89 8.65
C ARG A 99 -14.64 -4.14 9.76
N VAL A 100 -14.88 -4.50 11.02
CA VAL A 100 -14.23 -3.92 12.20
C VAL A 100 -12.77 -4.36 12.28
N ARG A 101 -12.44 -5.60 11.91
CA ARG A 101 -11.07 -6.12 11.86
C ARG A 101 -10.25 -5.42 10.78
N SER A 102 -10.82 -5.24 9.59
CA SER A 102 -10.21 -4.42 8.52
C SER A 102 -9.98 -2.97 8.98
N ARG A 103 -10.99 -2.34 9.60
CA ARG A 103 -10.83 -1.00 10.18
C ARG A 103 -9.76 -0.98 11.28
N ARG A 104 -9.75 -1.93 12.22
CA ARG A 104 -8.74 -2.01 13.29
C ARG A 104 -7.33 -2.18 12.73
N MET A 105 -7.16 -2.94 11.66
CA MET A 105 -5.87 -3.03 10.94
C MET A 105 -5.43 -1.66 10.41
N THR A 106 -6.34 -0.86 9.82
CA THR A 106 -5.99 0.52 9.41
C THR A 106 -5.59 1.42 10.59
N TRP A 107 -6.25 1.29 11.75
CA TRP A 107 -5.85 2.01 12.97
C TRP A 107 -4.48 1.57 13.48
N VAL A 108 -4.20 0.26 13.48
CA VAL A 108 -2.89 -0.29 13.90
C VAL A 108 -1.77 0.19 12.97
N VAL A 109 -1.99 0.17 11.65
CA VAL A 109 -1.02 0.70 10.67
C VAL A 109 -0.78 2.19 10.88
N SER A 110 -1.83 2.98 11.14
CA SER A 110 -1.69 4.41 11.42
C SER A 110 -0.89 4.68 12.70
N ALA A 111 -1.12 3.90 13.76
CA ALA A 111 -0.37 4.00 15.01
C ALA A 111 1.10 3.61 14.82
N ALA A 112 1.37 2.53 14.07
CA ALA A 112 2.74 2.11 13.74
C ALA A 112 3.48 3.18 12.92
N ALA A 113 2.82 3.78 11.92
CA ALA A 113 3.39 4.88 11.13
C ALA A 113 3.71 6.10 12.00
N ALA A 114 2.84 6.46 12.95
CA ALA A 114 3.10 7.53 13.90
C ALA A 114 4.32 7.25 14.77
N VAL A 115 4.47 6.01 15.28
CA VAL A 115 5.65 5.60 16.06
C VAL A 115 6.93 5.72 15.22
N ILE A 116 6.92 5.22 13.98
CA ILE A 116 8.08 5.34 13.07
C ILE A 116 8.44 6.81 12.84
N LEU A 117 7.46 7.68 12.56
CA LEU A 117 7.70 9.11 12.40
C LEU A 117 8.28 9.74 13.67
N THR A 118 7.77 9.40 14.85
CA THR A 118 8.34 9.92 16.11
C THR A 118 9.78 9.46 16.32
N ILE A 119 10.12 8.20 16.01
CA ILE A 119 11.49 7.68 16.08
C ILE A 119 12.39 8.40 15.08
N CYS A 120 11.94 8.57 13.82
CA CYS A 120 12.69 9.29 12.80
C CYS A 120 12.94 10.75 13.18
N VAL A 121 11.95 11.44 13.76
CA VAL A 121 12.11 12.81 14.27
C VAL A 121 13.08 12.84 15.44
N LEU A 122 12.95 11.92 16.40
CA LEU A 122 13.80 11.88 17.58
C LEU A 122 15.27 11.59 17.20
N VAL A 123 15.51 10.59 16.35
CA VAL A 123 16.84 10.29 15.80
C VAL A 123 17.35 11.43 14.92
N GLY A 124 16.49 12.06 14.10
CA GLY A 124 16.88 13.20 13.27
C GLY A 124 17.24 14.45 14.08
N VAL A 125 16.58 14.69 15.21
CA VAL A 125 16.90 15.78 16.15
C VAL A 125 18.16 15.47 16.94
N HIS A 126 18.33 14.25 17.45
CA HIS A 126 19.54 13.84 18.17
C HIS A 126 20.77 13.70 17.25
N GLY A 127 20.58 13.26 16.01
CA GLY A 127 21.61 13.15 14.97
C GLY A 127 22.01 14.48 14.32
N ARG A 128 21.36 15.60 14.68
CA ARG A 128 21.82 16.97 14.37
C ARG A 128 22.76 17.55 15.43
N PHE A 129 23.12 16.79 16.46
CA PHE A 129 24.19 17.14 17.41
C PHE A 129 25.52 16.37 17.24
N PRO A 130 26.02 16.03 16.03
CA PRO A 130 27.44 15.77 15.91
C PRO A 130 28.13 17.13 15.99
N THR A 131 28.65 17.42 17.18
CA THR A 131 29.92 18.10 17.42
C THR A 131 30.44 18.86 16.20
N SER A 132 30.29 20.18 16.22
CA SER A 132 31.05 21.06 15.34
C SER A 132 32.51 20.59 15.34
N PRO A 133 33.13 20.26 14.19
CA PRO A 133 34.55 19.94 14.18
C PRO A 133 35.32 21.15 14.76
N PRO A 134 36.40 20.93 15.53
CA PRO A 134 37.25 22.03 15.94
C PRO A 134 37.68 22.76 14.68
N GLN A 135 37.33 24.04 14.63
CA GLN A 135 37.80 24.94 13.61
C GLN A 135 39.30 25.01 13.84
N THR A 136 40.08 24.26 13.07
CA THR A 136 41.52 24.43 13.01
C THR A 136 41.75 25.81 12.41
N ALA A 137 41.78 26.82 13.27
CA ALA A 137 42.23 28.15 12.93
C ALA A 137 43.69 27.99 12.48
N LEU A 138 43.89 28.00 11.16
CA LEU A 138 45.20 28.24 10.59
C LEU A 138 45.69 29.57 11.17
N PRO A 139 46.88 29.64 11.79
CA PRO A 139 47.46 30.91 12.18
C PRO A 139 47.50 31.79 10.93
N ALA A 140 46.76 32.89 10.94
CA ALA A 140 46.91 33.91 9.92
C ALA A 140 48.37 34.37 9.98
N LEU A 141 49.17 34.01 8.97
CA LEU A 141 50.48 34.60 8.81
C LEU A 141 50.28 36.11 8.64
N PRO A 142 50.87 36.95 9.50
CA PRO A 142 50.84 38.38 9.30
C PRO A 142 51.52 38.68 7.97
N MET A 143 50.79 39.31 7.06
CA MET A 143 51.35 39.86 5.84
C MET A 143 52.23 41.04 6.25
N ASP A 144 53.55 40.89 6.11
CA ASP A 144 54.51 41.96 6.36
C ASP A 144 54.28 43.08 5.33
N GLN A 145 53.95 44.27 5.82
CA GLN A 145 53.65 45.44 5.01
C GLN A 145 54.96 46.00 4.45
N ILE A 146 55.35 45.57 3.25
CA ILE A 146 56.48 46.15 2.53
C ILE A 146 56.26 47.67 2.36
N GLY A 147 57.16 48.44 2.94
CA GLY A 147 57.04 49.88 3.14
C GLY A 147 56.79 50.66 1.85
N THR A 148 55.76 51.52 1.90
CA THR A 148 55.46 52.54 0.87
C THR A 148 56.34 53.79 1.04
N THR A 149 57.64 53.61 1.30
CA THR A 149 58.58 54.73 1.51
C THR A 149 59.00 55.45 0.22
N LEU A 150 58.40 55.11 -0.93
CA LEU A 150 58.64 55.80 -2.21
C LEU A 150 57.50 56.75 -2.63
N LEU A 151 56.76 57.32 -1.68
CA LEU A 151 55.92 58.50 -1.93
C LEU A 151 56.67 59.79 -1.53
N ALA A 152 57.86 59.98 -2.09
CA ALA A 152 58.49 61.29 -2.17
C ALA A 152 58.15 61.91 -3.53
N SER A 153 56.93 62.42 -3.67
CA SER A 153 56.60 63.35 -4.75
C SER A 153 56.89 64.76 -4.24
N THR A 154 58.04 65.30 -4.65
CA THR A 154 58.37 66.72 -4.45
C THR A 154 57.80 67.49 -5.64
N VAL A 155 56.99 68.51 -5.39
CA VAL A 155 56.60 69.52 -6.37
C VAL A 155 57.10 70.85 -5.83
N ALA A 156 57.86 71.53 -6.69
CA ALA A 156 58.52 72.82 -6.45
C ALA A 156 57.52 73.98 -6.36
#